data_AF-A0AAV6NU72-F1
#
_entry.id   AF-A0AAV6NU72-F1
#
_cell.length_a   1.000
_cell.length_b   1.000
_cell.length_c   1.000
_cell.angle_alpha   90.00
_cell.angle_beta   90.00
_cell.angle_gamma   90.00
#
_symmetry.space_group_name_H-M   'P 1'
#
loop_
_entity.id
_entity.type
_entity.pdbx_description
1 polymer ?
#
loop_
_entity_poly.entity_id
_entity_poly.type
_entity_poly.pdbx_seq_one_letter_code
_entity_poly.pdbx_strand_id
1 'polypeptide(L)'
;MVSANREMVVYCFDTLLAHYNGEEAPPPAFHGGQHPLFVTWKKVVNGGEPRLRGCIGTLEAHCLISGFKDYALTSALRDRRFPPIQPKELPHLECTVSILVDYEIAINYLDWEVGKHGIIIEFNDPDYNTRRSATYLPEVAAHEGWSKIEAIDSLIRKAGYNGAITESLRKRIRLTRYQSTLFTMHYADRSSTLHILREVDQRFPVLRLLLQFVSATALILLRQPSEMSQKGLIYSFVAKGTVVLAEHTSFSGNFSTIAVQCLQKLPSNGSKCTYSCDGYTFNFLLDSGFVFLAVADESVGRNMPFVFLERVKDDFKQRYGSSIKEEDPHPLADDEDDDDLFLDRFSVAYTLDREFGPRLKEHMQYCMNHPEEMSKLSKLKAQITEVKGVMMDNIEKVLDRGERIELLVDKTENLQFQADNFHRQGRQLRRKMWLQSLQMKLMVGGGILVLFIILWFVVCGGFKC
;
A
#
# COMPACT_ATOMS: atom_id res chain seq x y z
N MET A 1 11.90 0.66 22.57
CA MET A 1 12.16 0.15 21.21
C MET A 1 11.03 -0.80 20.86
N VAL A 2 10.29 -0.53 19.79
CA VAL A 2 9.19 -1.41 19.36
C VAL A 2 9.79 -2.63 18.68
N SER A 3 9.30 -3.82 19.02
CA SER A 3 9.72 -5.09 18.41
C SER A 3 8.51 -5.87 17.94
N ALA A 4 8.68 -6.60 16.83
CA ALA A 4 7.71 -7.56 16.35
C ALA A 4 7.41 -8.59 17.45
N ASN A 5 6.13 -8.79 17.74
CA ASN A 5 5.71 -9.64 18.83
C ASN A 5 4.53 -10.53 18.44
N ARG A 6 4.10 -11.35 19.40
CA ARG A 6 3.04 -12.33 19.22
C ARG A 6 1.69 -11.67 18.95
N GLU A 7 1.38 -10.60 19.68
CA GLU A 7 0.11 -9.89 19.62
C GLU A 7 -0.12 -9.29 18.22
N MET A 8 0.94 -8.79 17.58
CA MET A 8 0.90 -8.29 16.20
C MET A 8 0.54 -9.40 15.20
N VAL A 9 1.13 -10.59 15.33
CA VAL A 9 0.81 -11.72 14.43
C VAL A 9 -0.60 -12.25 14.68
N VAL A 10 -1.03 -12.35 15.94
CA VAL A 10 -2.42 -12.69 16.29
C VAL A 10 -3.38 -11.71 15.63
N TYR A 11 -3.10 -10.42 15.73
CA TYR A 11 -3.93 -9.38 15.10
C TYR A 11 -3.98 -9.49 13.57
N CYS A 12 -2.88 -9.84 12.90
CA CYS A 12 -2.91 -10.13 11.46
C CYS A 12 -3.82 -11.32 11.11
N PHE A 13 -3.76 -12.41 11.88
CA PHE A 13 -4.67 -13.56 11.68
C PHE A 13 -6.12 -13.21 12.01
N ASP A 14 -6.37 -12.48 13.10
CA ASP A 14 -7.70 -12.03 13.50
C ASP A 14 -8.32 -11.14 12.44
N THR A 15 -7.52 -10.22 11.88
CA THR A 15 -7.94 -9.36 10.77
C THR A 15 -8.33 -10.16 9.54
N LEU A 16 -7.52 -11.16 9.15
CA LEU A 16 -7.83 -12.01 8.00
C LEU A 16 -9.06 -12.88 8.24
N LEU A 17 -9.25 -13.40 9.47
CA LEU A 17 -10.44 -14.18 9.82
C LEU A 17 -11.71 -13.32 9.84
N ALA A 18 -11.64 -12.15 10.46
CA ALA A 18 -12.74 -11.20 10.52
C ALA A 18 -13.20 -10.82 9.11
N HIS A 19 -12.26 -10.61 8.17
CA HIS A 19 -12.57 -10.39 6.77
C HIS A 19 -13.39 -11.54 6.15
N TYR A 20 -13.02 -12.81 6.37
CA TYR A 20 -13.79 -13.93 5.83
C TYR A 20 -15.15 -14.12 6.49
N ASN A 21 -15.29 -13.72 7.75
CA ASN A 21 -16.55 -13.78 8.48
C ASN A 21 -17.47 -12.59 8.21
N GLY A 22 -16.97 -11.53 7.55
CA GLY A 22 -17.69 -10.25 7.43
C GLY A 22 -17.82 -9.52 8.77
N GLU A 23 -16.89 -9.76 9.69
CA GLU A 23 -16.83 -9.16 11.02
C GLU A 23 -15.76 -8.07 11.07
N GLU A 24 -15.81 -7.23 12.10
CA GLU A 24 -14.75 -6.28 12.39
C GLU A 24 -13.60 -6.97 13.15
N ALA A 25 -12.36 -6.60 12.84
CA ALA A 25 -11.20 -7.12 13.54
C ALA A 25 -11.20 -6.68 15.02
N PRO A 26 -10.84 -7.55 15.97
CA PRO A 26 -10.79 -7.19 17.38
C PRO A 26 -9.75 -6.08 17.63
N PRO A 27 -9.91 -5.26 18.67
CA PRO A 27 -8.93 -4.24 19.01
C PRO A 27 -7.52 -4.84 19.20
N PRO A 28 -6.45 -4.18 18.72
CA PRO A 28 -5.09 -4.69 18.84
C PRO A 28 -4.66 -4.73 20.31
N ALA A 29 -4.03 -5.85 20.70
CA ALA A 29 -3.45 -6.02 22.05
C ALA A 29 -2.01 -5.48 22.16
N PHE A 30 -1.64 -4.50 21.33
CA PHE A 30 -0.32 -3.87 21.33
C PHE A 30 -0.44 -2.37 21.11
N HIS A 31 0.58 -1.62 21.53
CA HIS A 31 0.61 -0.17 21.38
C HIS A 31 0.87 0.25 19.94
N GLY A 32 0.32 1.41 19.56
CA GLY A 32 0.64 2.06 18.29
C GLY A 32 2.09 2.54 18.23
N GLY A 33 2.45 3.10 17.08
CA GLY A 33 3.79 3.60 16.77
C GLY A 33 3.89 3.81 15.26
N GLN A 34 4.88 4.57 14.80
CA GLN A 34 5.13 4.76 13.38
C GLN A 34 6.43 4.08 12.99
N HIS A 35 6.32 2.98 12.25
CA HIS A 35 7.47 2.23 11.77
C HIS A 35 7.18 1.65 10.38
N PRO A 36 8.21 1.50 9.54
CA PRO A 36 8.10 0.67 8.36
C PRO A 36 7.90 -0.78 8.75
N LEU A 37 7.00 -1.48 8.06
CA LEU A 37 6.56 -2.81 8.46
C LEU A 37 6.14 -3.65 7.27
N PHE A 38 6.23 -4.98 7.42
CA PHE A 38 5.81 -5.96 6.44
C PHE A 38 5.00 -7.08 7.08
N VAL A 39 4.02 -7.59 6.35
CA VAL A 39 3.30 -8.83 6.69
C VAL A 39 3.57 -9.85 5.61
N THR A 40 4.01 -11.04 6.03
CA THR A 40 4.33 -12.15 5.16
C THR A 40 3.53 -13.38 5.55
N TRP A 41 2.81 -13.93 4.59
CA TRP A 41 2.14 -15.22 4.69
C TRP A 41 3.01 -16.29 4.03
N LYS A 42 3.18 -17.41 4.72
CA LYS A 42 3.69 -18.65 4.15
C LYS A 42 2.67 -19.75 4.34
N LYS A 43 2.71 -20.76 3.47
CA LYS A 43 1.84 -21.93 3.54
C LYS A 43 2.68 -23.19 3.63
N VAL A 44 2.37 -24.01 4.63
CA VAL A 44 2.91 -25.35 4.77
C VAL A 44 2.09 -26.29 3.89
N VAL A 45 2.76 -27.05 3.03
CA VAL A 45 2.11 -28.05 2.17
C VAL A 45 2.69 -29.41 2.52
N ASN A 46 1.83 -30.35 2.94
CA ASN A 46 2.19 -31.73 3.28
C ASN A 46 3.35 -31.87 4.29
N GLY A 47 3.45 -30.96 5.26
CA GLY A 47 4.52 -30.98 6.28
C GLY A 47 5.92 -30.60 5.76
N GLY A 48 6.02 -30.08 4.52
CA GLY A 48 7.28 -29.55 3.98
C GLY A 48 7.57 -28.12 4.43
N GLU A 49 8.66 -27.54 3.91
CA GLU A 49 9.05 -26.16 4.25
C GLU A 49 7.95 -25.14 3.89
N PRO A 50 7.69 -24.14 4.75
CA PRO A 50 6.71 -23.09 4.48
C PRO A 50 7.06 -22.30 3.22
N ARG A 51 6.15 -22.30 2.24
CA ARG A 51 6.35 -21.57 0.98
C ARG A 51 5.67 -20.22 1.02
N LEU A 52 6.31 -19.19 0.47
CA LEU A 52 5.73 -17.86 0.36
C LEU A 52 4.34 -17.90 -0.30
N ARG A 53 3.36 -17.31 0.37
CA ARG A 53 1.94 -17.27 -0.01
C ARG A 53 1.41 -15.84 -0.19
N GLY A 54 2.16 -14.85 0.31
CA GLY A 54 1.95 -13.42 0.10
C GLY A 54 2.92 -12.61 0.96
N CYS A 55 3.37 -11.44 0.52
CA CYS A 55 4.23 -10.55 1.31
C CYS A 55 4.11 -9.12 0.81
N ILE A 56 3.59 -8.21 1.64
CA ILE A 56 3.42 -6.79 1.34
C ILE A 56 3.69 -5.98 2.62
N GLY A 57 4.22 -4.78 2.44
CA GLY A 57 4.53 -3.83 3.51
C GLY A 57 4.99 -2.50 2.94
N THR A 58 5.59 -1.67 3.79
CA THR A 58 6.12 -0.37 3.42
C THR A 58 7.47 -0.11 4.08
N LEU A 59 8.29 0.66 3.37
CA LEU A 59 9.58 1.19 3.83
C LEU A 59 9.44 2.57 4.47
N GLU A 60 8.29 3.22 4.33
CA GLU A 60 7.98 4.47 5.01
C GLU A 60 7.34 4.19 6.37
N ALA A 61 7.54 5.10 7.33
CA ALA A 61 6.96 4.95 8.65
C ALA A 61 5.44 4.99 8.56
N HIS A 62 4.79 3.93 9.05
CA HIS A 62 3.34 3.81 9.04
C HIS A 62 2.82 3.43 10.42
N CYS A 63 1.58 3.82 10.74
CA CYS A 63 0.97 3.45 12.01
C CYS A 63 0.88 1.92 12.11
N LEU A 64 1.45 1.32 13.15
CA LEU A 64 1.52 -0.14 13.30
C LEU A 64 0.13 -0.80 13.31
N ILE A 65 -0.86 -0.16 13.94
CA ILE A 65 -2.21 -0.72 14.07
C ILE A 65 -2.91 -0.77 12.71
N SER A 66 -2.94 0.36 11.98
CA SER A 66 -3.54 0.39 10.65
C SER A 66 -2.70 -0.43 9.67
N GLY A 67 -1.38 -0.31 9.72
CA GLY A 67 -0.48 -1.02 8.83
C GLY A 67 -0.56 -2.53 8.96
N PHE A 68 -0.55 -3.10 10.18
CA PHE A 68 -0.71 -4.55 10.32
C PHE A 68 -2.09 -5.03 9.89
N LYS A 69 -3.15 -4.23 10.06
CA LYS A 69 -4.48 -4.53 9.54
C LYS A 69 -4.47 -4.55 8.01
N ASP A 70 -4.00 -3.46 7.39
CA ASP A 70 -4.04 -3.24 5.95
C ASP A 70 -3.10 -4.19 5.20
N TYR A 71 -1.87 -4.36 5.70
CA TYR A 71 -0.88 -5.23 5.08
C TYR A 71 -1.16 -6.71 5.34
N ALA A 72 -1.85 -7.09 6.42
CA ALA A 72 -2.35 -8.46 6.58
C ALA A 72 -3.32 -8.84 5.46
N LEU A 73 -4.33 -8.00 5.20
CA LEU A 73 -5.30 -8.25 4.14
C LEU A 73 -4.68 -8.11 2.75
N THR A 74 -3.87 -7.08 2.53
CA THR A 74 -3.27 -6.83 1.22
C THR A 74 -2.31 -7.95 0.82
N SER A 75 -1.44 -8.40 1.73
CA SER A 75 -0.55 -9.52 1.44
C SER A 75 -1.30 -10.85 1.31
N ALA A 76 -2.42 -11.06 2.00
CA ALA A 76 -3.21 -12.29 1.89
C ALA A 76 -4.07 -12.35 0.62
N LEU A 77 -4.66 -11.22 0.22
CA LEU A 77 -5.77 -11.19 -0.74
C LEU A 77 -5.44 -10.45 -2.04
N ARG A 78 -4.43 -9.57 -2.04
CA ARG A 78 -4.15 -8.64 -3.15
C ARG A 78 -2.72 -8.67 -3.67
N ASP A 79 -1.87 -9.56 -3.14
CA ASP A 79 -0.55 -9.81 -3.70
C ASP A 79 -0.70 -10.51 -5.06
N ARG A 80 -0.61 -9.74 -6.16
CA ARG A 80 -0.86 -10.23 -7.53
C ARG A 80 0.04 -11.39 -7.97
N ARG A 81 1.12 -11.70 -7.24
CA ARG A 81 1.94 -12.89 -7.49
C ARG A 81 1.22 -14.19 -7.12
N PHE A 82 0.18 -14.11 -6.29
CA PHE A 82 -0.54 -15.26 -5.77
C PHE A 82 -2.06 -15.04 -5.88
N PRO A 83 -2.86 -16.10 -6.07
CA PRO A 83 -4.31 -15.98 -5.94
C PRO A 83 -4.69 -15.62 -4.49
N PRO A 84 -5.82 -14.96 -4.23
CA PRO A 84 -6.24 -14.65 -2.87
C PRO A 84 -6.25 -15.90 -1.98
N ILE A 85 -5.70 -15.80 -0.77
CA ILE A 85 -5.76 -16.86 0.23
C ILE A 85 -7.23 -17.24 0.44
N GLN A 86 -7.52 -18.53 0.51
CA GLN A 86 -8.86 -19.03 0.77
C GLN A 86 -9.04 -19.39 2.25
N PRO A 87 -10.25 -19.31 2.83
CA PRO A 87 -10.49 -19.66 4.24
C PRO A 87 -9.97 -21.06 4.62
N LYS A 88 -10.11 -22.03 3.72
CA LYS A 88 -9.61 -23.41 3.89
C LYS A 88 -8.08 -23.52 4.01
N GLU A 89 -7.35 -22.49 3.59
CA GLU A 89 -5.89 -22.45 3.70
C GLU A 89 -5.43 -22.05 5.10
N LEU A 90 -6.25 -21.33 5.87
CA LEU A 90 -5.91 -20.78 7.20
C LEU A 90 -5.18 -21.78 8.11
N PRO A 91 -5.63 -23.04 8.29
CA PRO A 91 -4.96 -23.99 9.19
C PRO A 91 -3.53 -24.36 8.79
N HIS A 92 -3.11 -24.02 7.58
CA HIS A 92 -1.80 -24.35 7.02
C HIS A 92 -0.92 -23.10 6.84
N LEU A 93 -1.36 -21.94 7.33
CA LEU A 93 -0.64 -20.68 7.18
C LEU A 93 0.28 -20.43 8.35
N GLU A 94 1.40 -19.81 8.03
CA GLU A 94 2.33 -19.17 8.93
C GLU A 94 2.35 -17.67 8.58
N CYS A 95 2.25 -16.83 9.60
CA CYS A 95 2.31 -15.38 9.45
C CYS A 95 3.58 -14.86 10.11
N THR A 96 4.32 -14.02 9.39
CA THR A 96 5.48 -13.29 9.88
C THR A 96 5.19 -11.80 9.81
N VAL A 97 5.30 -11.11 10.94
CA VAL A 97 5.33 -9.65 11.00
C VAL A 97 6.77 -9.17 11.14
N SER A 98 7.13 -8.15 10.38
CA SER A 98 8.45 -7.52 10.40
C SER A 98 8.30 -6.03 10.69
N ILE A 99 9.10 -5.49 11.60
CA ILE A 99 9.21 -4.05 11.90
C ILE A 99 10.66 -3.63 11.68
N LEU A 100 10.86 -2.63 10.85
CA LEU A 100 12.18 -2.10 10.53
C LEU A 100 12.55 -1.01 11.53
N VAL A 101 13.73 -1.13 12.14
CA VAL A 101 14.21 -0.30 13.25
C VAL A 101 15.69 0.06 13.04
N ASP A 102 16.22 0.94 13.90
CA ASP A 102 17.65 1.28 13.96
C ASP A 102 18.23 1.81 12.66
N TYR A 103 17.57 2.80 12.07
CA TYR A 103 18.06 3.48 10.88
C TYR A 103 19.28 4.35 11.22
N GLU A 104 20.41 4.02 10.61
CA GLU A 104 21.69 4.72 10.80
C GLU A 104 22.30 5.04 9.44
N ILE A 105 22.84 6.26 9.30
CA ILE A 105 23.68 6.60 8.15
C ILE A 105 25.02 5.88 8.33
N ALA A 106 25.37 5.04 7.38
CA ALA A 106 26.61 4.29 7.38
C ALA A 106 27.79 5.20 7.00
N ILE A 107 28.98 4.90 7.53
CA ILE A 107 30.21 5.67 7.27
C ILE A 107 30.61 5.58 5.79
N ASN A 108 30.39 4.43 5.17
CA ASN A 108 30.65 4.17 3.76
C ASN A 108 29.74 3.04 3.24
N TYR A 109 29.80 2.77 1.93
CA TYR A 109 28.96 1.78 1.27
C TYR A 109 29.20 0.31 1.70
N LEU A 110 30.25 0.04 2.49
CA LEU A 110 30.56 -1.28 3.05
C LEU A 110 30.29 -1.38 4.57
N ASP A 111 29.88 -0.29 5.21
CA ASP A 111 29.63 -0.19 6.65
C ASP A 111 28.22 -0.73 7.03
N TRP A 112 28.03 -2.02 6.77
CA TRP A 112 26.85 -2.80 7.14
C TRP A 112 27.25 -4.27 7.31
N GLU A 113 26.32 -5.18 7.62
CA GLU A 113 26.65 -6.59 7.90
C GLU A 113 25.62 -7.50 7.22
N VAL A 114 26.10 -8.47 6.45
CA VAL A 114 25.27 -9.38 5.67
C VAL A 114 24.47 -10.27 6.61
N GLY A 115 23.16 -10.38 6.38
CA GLY A 115 22.25 -11.17 7.22
C GLY A 115 21.78 -10.47 8.50
N LYS A 116 22.38 -9.31 8.84
CA LYS A 116 21.96 -8.49 9.99
C LYS A 116 21.29 -7.19 9.56
N HIS A 117 21.88 -6.49 8.58
CA HIS A 117 21.43 -5.17 8.18
C HIS A 117 20.71 -5.20 6.83
N GLY A 118 19.55 -4.55 6.78
CA GLY A 118 18.96 -4.04 5.56
C GLY A 118 19.66 -2.74 5.17
N ILE A 119 19.66 -2.44 3.88
CA ILE A 119 20.38 -1.29 3.34
C ILE A 119 19.51 -0.50 2.36
N ILE A 120 19.53 0.82 2.47
CA ILE A 120 19.01 1.78 1.49
C ILE A 120 20.23 2.48 0.90
N ILE A 121 20.33 2.50 -0.43
CA ILE A 121 21.35 3.28 -1.13
C ILE A 121 20.69 4.47 -1.81
N GLU A 122 21.41 5.60 -1.82
CA GLU A 122 21.04 6.79 -2.56
C GLU A 122 22.28 7.37 -3.25
N PHE A 123 22.15 7.73 -4.52
CA PHE A 123 23.24 8.35 -5.29
C PHE A 123 22.69 9.14 -6.47
N ASN A 124 23.47 10.07 -7.00
CA ASN A 124 23.14 10.77 -8.24
C ASN A 124 23.72 10.01 -9.42
N ASP A 125 22.88 9.79 -10.43
CA ASP A 125 23.27 9.24 -11.72
C ASP A 125 24.29 10.18 -12.39
N PRO A 126 25.53 9.73 -12.67
CA PRO A 126 26.55 10.57 -13.31
C PRO A 126 26.17 11.03 -14.72
N ASP A 127 25.35 10.25 -15.42
CA ASP A 127 25.06 10.45 -16.84
C ASP A 127 23.84 11.37 -17.05
N TYR A 128 22.88 11.34 -16.11
CA TYR A 128 21.60 12.05 -16.21
C TYR A 128 21.29 12.99 -15.04
N ASN A 129 22.24 13.18 -14.12
CA ASN A 129 22.11 13.97 -12.89
C ASN A 129 20.82 13.72 -12.09
N THR A 130 20.27 12.50 -12.18
CA THR A 130 19.02 12.10 -11.54
C THR A 130 19.32 11.37 -10.24
N ARG A 131 18.64 11.72 -9.15
CA ARG A 131 18.79 11.00 -7.88
C ARG A 131 18.11 9.63 -7.98
N ARG A 132 18.84 8.59 -7.63
CA ARG A 132 18.37 7.21 -7.60
C ARG A 132 18.41 6.66 -6.19
N SER A 133 17.46 5.79 -5.85
CA SER A 133 17.47 5.04 -4.60
C SER A 133 16.98 3.60 -4.80
N ALA A 134 17.44 2.70 -3.94
CA ALA A 134 16.95 1.34 -3.85
C ALA A 134 17.23 0.77 -2.47
N THR A 135 16.51 -0.29 -2.09
CA THR A 135 16.74 -0.98 -0.82
C THR A 135 16.68 -2.51 -0.94
N TYR A 136 17.37 -3.16 -0.01
CA TYR A 136 17.20 -4.57 0.31
C TYR A 136 16.98 -4.76 1.81
N LEU A 137 16.12 -5.73 2.12
CA LEU A 137 15.89 -6.22 3.48
C LEU A 137 17.10 -7.05 3.98
N PRO A 138 17.29 -7.19 5.31
CA PRO A 138 18.46 -7.86 5.89
C PRO A 138 18.77 -9.26 5.35
N GLU A 139 17.75 -10.04 5.03
CA GLU A 139 17.85 -11.43 4.61
C GLU A 139 18.32 -11.60 3.16
N VAL A 140 18.18 -10.58 2.30
CA VAL A 140 18.35 -10.73 0.84
C VAL A 140 19.78 -11.11 0.48
N ALA A 141 20.77 -10.35 0.96
CA ALA A 141 22.17 -10.59 0.62
C ALA A 141 22.67 -11.94 1.14
N ALA A 142 22.24 -12.33 2.35
CA ALA A 142 22.58 -13.63 2.94
C ALA A 142 21.94 -14.80 2.17
N HIS A 143 20.67 -14.67 1.80
CA HIS A 143 19.94 -15.68 1.04
C HIS A 143 20.54 -15.90 -0.36
N GLU A 144 20.98 -14.82 -1.03
CA GLU A 144 21.62 -14.91 -2.34
C GLU A 144 23.10 -15.32 -2.29
N GLY A 145 23.69 -15.39 -1.08
CA GLY A 145 25.11 -15.66 -0.89
C GLY A 145 26.02 -14.55 -1.43
N TRP A 146 25.52 -13.32 -1.50
CA TRP A 146 26.26 -12.18 -2.02
C TRP A 146 27.24 -11.62 -1.00
N SER A 147 28.43 -11.25 -1.49
CA SER A 147 29.31 -10.32 -0.80
C SER A 147 28.69 -8.92 -0.73
N LYS A 148 29.24 -8.07 0.14
CA LYS A 148 28.77 -6.68 0.27
C LYS A 148 28.83 -5.92 -1.05
N ILE A 149 29.89 -6.14 -1.84
CA ILE A 149 30.08 -5.46 -3.13
C ILE A 149 29.03 -5.92 -4.14
N GLU A 150 28.79 -7.23 -4.24
CA GLU A 150 27.78 -7.79 -5.14
C GLU A 150 26.38 -7.29 -4.80
N ALA A 151 26.05 -7.21 -3.50
CA ALA A 151 24.78 -6.67 -3.04
C ALA A 151 24.61 -5.19 -3.41
N ILE A 152 25.66 -4.37 -3.24
CA ILE A 152 25.67 -2.95 -3.61
C ILE A 152 25.53 -2.78 -5.12
N ASP A 153 26.28 -3.53 -5.92
CA ASP A 153 26.21 -3.47 -7.38
C ASP A 153 24.82 -3.88 -7.89
N SER A 154 24.24 -4.93 -7.28
CA SER A 154 22.86 -5.34 -7.57
C SER A 154 21.84 -4.25 -7.19
N LEU A 155 22.04 -3.57 -6.06
CA LEU A 155 21.20 -2.44 -5.63
C LEU A 155 21.27 -1.26 -6.59
N ILE A 156 22.46 -0.92 -7.08
CA ILE A 156 22.67 0.15 -8.08
C ILE A 156 21.87 -0.18 -9.35
N ARG A 157 21.94 -1.43 -9.82
CA ARG A 157 21.13 -1.90 -10.95
C ARG A 157 19.63 -1.83 -10.65
N LYS A 158 19.23 -2.23 -9.44
CA LYS A 158 17.84 -2.17 -8.97
C LYS A 158 17.30 -0.73 -8.88
N ALA A 159 18.16 0.24 -8.59
CA ALA A 159 17.84 1.67 -8.62
C ALA A 159 17.68 2.23 -10.07
N GLY A 160 17.82 1.35 -11.08
CA GLY A 160 17.66 1.66 -12.49
C GLY A 160 18.91 2.20 -13.18
N TYR A 161 20.08 2.13 -12.54
CA TYR A 161 21.33 2.59 -13.18
C TYR A 161 21.88 1.52 -14.13
N ASN A 162 21.98 1.89 -15.41
CA ASN A 162 22.42 0.99 -16.48
C ASN A 162 23.89 1.19 -16.91
N GLY A 163 24.54 2.26 -16.46
CA GLY A 163 25.93 2.56 -16.81
C GLY A 163 26.98 1.64 -16.15
N ALA A 164 28.25 2.02 -16.29
CA ALA A 164 29.39 1.29 -15.74
C ALA A 164 29.49 1.53 -14.23
N ILE A 165 29.46 0.44 -13.44
CA ILE A 165 29.59 0.54 -11.98
C ILE A 165 31.08 0.66 -11.64
N THR A 166 31.52 1.88 -11.33
CA THR A 166 32.91 2.20 -10.97
C THR A 166 33.07 2.36 -9.47
N GLU A 167 34.31 2.26 -9.00
CA GLU A 167 34.63 2.47 -7.58
C GLU A 167 34.31 3.90 -7.11
N SER A 168 34.47 4.89 -7.99
CA SER A 168 34.11 6.29 -7.69
C SER A 168 32.60 6.45 -7.51
N LEU A 169 31.78 5.71 -8.27
CA LEU A 169 30.32 5.68 -8.08
C LEU A 169 29.96 5.08 -6.73
N ARG A 170 30.55 3.93 -6.35
CA ARG A 170 30.28 3.29 -5.05
C ARG A 170 30.61 4.21 -3.88
N LYS A 171 31.73 4.93 -3.95
CA LYS A 171 32.14 5.90 -2.92
C LYS A 171 31.21 7.11 -2.80
N ARG A 172 30.42 7.43 -3.82
CA ARG A 172 29.40 8.50 -3.78
C ARG A 172 28.06 8.04 -3.21
N ILE A 173 27.88 6.75 -2.93
CA ILE A 173 26.64 6.23 -2.36
C ILE A 173 26.49 6.70 -0.92
N ARG A 174 25.37 7.37 -0.64
CA ARG A 174 24.87 7.53 0.71
C ARG A 174 24.11 6.26 1.09
N LEU A 175 24.64 5.52 2.06
CA LEU A 175 24.04 4.29 2.54
C LEU A 175 23.40 4.52 3.91
N THR A 176 22.15 4.09 4.05
CA THR A 176 21.48 3.96 5.34
C THR A 176 21.30 2.49 5.65
N ARG A 177 21.80 2.04 6.80
CA ARG A 177 21.59 0.68 7.30
C ARG A 177 20.46 0.67 8.32
N TYR A 178 19.74 -0.43 8.40
CA TYR A 178 18.68 -0.65 9.40
C TYR A 178 18.61 -2.13 9.77
N GLN A 179 17.94 -2.44 10.87
CA GLN A 179 17.67 -3.81 11.30
C GLN A 179 16.17 -4.11 11.18
N SER A 180 15.79 -5.38 11.22
CA SER A 180 14.40 -5.80 11.30
C SER A 180 14.18 -6.66 12.52
N THR A 181 13.14 -6.37 13.29
CA THR A 181 12.60 -7.30 14.28
C THR A 181 11.50 -8.12 13.61
N LEU A 182 11.49 -9.43 13.83
CA LEU A 182 10.55 -10.35 13.20
C LEU A 182 9.95 -11.30 14.22
N PHE A 183 8.65 -11.57 14.06
CA PHE A 183 7.95 -12.60 14.83
C PHE A 183 7.11 -13.42 13.87
N THR A 184 7.19 -14.75 13.99
CA THR A 184 6.53 -15.70 13.11
C THR A 184 5.68 -16.67 13.93
N MET A 185 4.46 -16.95 13.48
CA MET A 185 3.54 -17.86 14.17
C MET A 185 2.72 -18.67 13.17
N HIS A 186 2.53 -19.97 13.44
CA HIS A 186 1.61 -20.82 12.69
C HIS A 186 0.16 -20.61 13.15
N TYR A 187 -0.82 -20.76 12.26
CA TYR A 187 -2.23 -20.52 12.58
C TYR A 187 -2.73 -21.36 13.77
N ALA A 188 -2.25 -22.61 13.89
CA ALA A 188 -2.60 -23.50 15.00
C ALA A 188 -2.27 -22.90 16.39
N ASP A 189 -1.18 -22.13 16.49
CA ASP A 189 -0.69 -21.57 17.76
C ASP A 189 -1.43 -20.31 18.19
N ARG A 190 -2.34 -19.80 17.34
CA ARG A 190 -3.23 -18.69 17.66
C ARG A 190 -4.24 -19.08 18.75
N SER A 191 -4.79 -20.29 18.67
CA SER A 191 -5.94 -20.72 19.50
C SER A 191 -5.60 -21.04 20.95
N SER A 192 -4.32 -21.29 21.25
CA SER A 192 -3.80 -21.50 22.61
C SER A 192 -4.01 -20.29 23.53
N THR A 193 -4.38 -19.12 23.00
CA THR A 193 -4.62 -17.88 23.76
C THR A 193 -6.09 -17.62 24.04
N LEU A 194 -6.98 -18.02 23.12
CA LEU A 194 -8.42 -17.90 23.33
C LEU A 194 -8.87 -18.84 24.46
N HIS A 195 -8.20 -19.99 24.62
CA HIS A 195 -8.43 -20.92 25.72
C HIS A 195 -8.00 -20.33 27.08
N ILE A 196 -6.84 -19.67 27.17
CA ILE A 196 -6.35 -19.08 28.42
C ILE A 196 -7.23 -17.89 28.85
N LEU A 197 -7.65 -17.04 27.91
CA LEU A 197 -8.56 -15.93 28.22
C LEU A 197 -9.97 -16.43 28.58
N ARG A 198 -10.48 -17.50 27.94
CA ARG A 198 -11.75 -18.14 28.33
C ARG A 198 -11.67 -18.88 29.67
N GLU A 199 -10.55 -19.52 30.00
CA GLU A 199 -10.38 -20.21 31.29
C GLU A 199 -10.21 -19.22 32.46
N VAL A 200 -9.56 -18.08 32.24
CA VAL A 200 -9.47 -17.00 33.23
C VAL A 200 -10.85 -16.36 33.45
N ASP A 201 -11.63 -16.15 32.38
CA ASP A 201 -13.00 -15.61 32.45
C ASP A 201 -13.98 -16.58 33.15
N GLN A 202 -13.78 -17.90 33.01
CA GLN A 202 -14.58 -18.92 33.72
C GLN A 202 -14.18 -19.15 35.18
N ARG A 203 -12.91 -18.90 35.57
CA ARG A 203 -12.44 -19.14 36.95
C ARG A 203 -12.68 -18.00 37.94
N PHE A 204 -12.87 -16.76 37.48
CA PHE A 204 -12.96 -15.59 38.37
C PHE A 204 -14.15 -14.66 38.08
N PRO A 205 -15.40 -15.14 38.17
CA PRO A 205 -16.60 -14.31 37.92
C PRO A 205 -16.75 -13.12 38.88
N VAL A 206 -16.15 -13.21 40.08
CA VAL A 206 -16.22 -12.15 41.11
C VAL A 206 -15.29 -10.98 40.80
N LEU A 207 -14.16 -11.24 40.13
CA LEU A 207 -13.23 -10.18 39.68
C LEU A 207 -13.84 -9.35 38.54
N ARG A 208 -14.69 -9.98 37.71
CA ARG A 208 -15.49 -9.31 36.67
C ARG A 208 -16.52 -8.34 37.26
N LEU A 209 -17.18 -8.69 38.37
CA LEU A 209 -18.09 -7.76 39.05
C LEU A 209 -17.32 -6.56 39.63
N LEU A 210 -16.16 -6.78 40.26
CA LEU A 210 -15.35 -5.71 40.84
C LEU A 210 -14.77 -4.77 39.77
N LEU A 211 -14.30 -5.32 38.64
CA LEU A 211 -13.84 -4.53 37.49
C LEU A 211 -15.00 -3.79 36.79
N GLN A 212 -16.20 -4.36 36.71
CA GLN A 212 -17.38 -3.67 36.20
C GLN A 212 -17.83 -2.52 37.11
N PHE A 213 -17.68 -2.65 38.43
CA PHE A 213 -18.00 -1.57 39.37
C PHE A 213 -16.99 -0.41 39.31
N VAL A 214 -15.70 -0.70 39.11
CA VAL A 214 -14.66 0.34 38.93
C VAL A 214 -14.72 0.95 37.51
N SER A 215 -15.11 0.16 36.51
CA SER A 215 -15.28 0.61 35.13
C SER A 215 -16.56 1.44 34.95
N ALA A 216 -17.66 1.14 35.64
CA ALA A 216 -18.92 1.88 35.50
C ALA A 216 -18.83 3.33 36.00
N THR A 217 -18.05 3.60 37.04
CA THR A 217 -17.77 4.97 37.52
C THR A 217 -16.78 5.72 36.63
N ALA A 218 -15.87 5.03 35.94
CA ALA A 218 -14.97 5.62 34.95
C ALA A 218 -15.64 5.85 33.56
N LEU A 219 -16.56 4.97 33.15
CA LEU A 219 -17.29 5.05 31.87
C LEU A 219 -18.34 6.16 31.82
N ILE A 220 -18.84 6.62 32.97
CA ILE A 220 -19.79 7.74 33.01
C ILE A 220 -19.11 9.07 32.69
N LEU A 221 -17.78 9.17 32.83
CA LEU A 221 -17.02 10.39 32.53
C LEU A 221 -16.27 10.39 31.19
N LEU A 222 -16.21 9.25 30.46
CA LEU A 222 -15.51 9.15 29.17
C LEU A 222 -16.32 8.37 28.12
N ARG A 223 -17.62 8.65 28.01
CA ARG A 223 -18.44 8.14 26.92
C ARG A 223 -18.12 8.90 25.63
N GLN A 224 -17.13 8.44 24.87
CA GLN A 224 -17.09 8.69 23.42
C GLN A 224 -18.04 7.71 22.71
N PRO A 225 -18.75 8.15 21.65
CA PRO A 225 -19.76 7.32 20.98
C PRO A 225 -19.10 6.23 20.13
N SER A 226 -19.71 5.04 20.15
CA SER A 226 -19.48 3.89 19.28
C SER A 226 -19.50 4.23 17.79
N GLU A 227 -18.55 3.70 17.00
CA GLU A 227 -18.55 3.74 15.52
C GLU A 227 -19.76 2.99 14.94
N MET A 228 -20.87 3.71 14.80
CA MET A 228 -21.84 3.49 13.74
C MET A 228 -21.16 3.80 12.40
N SER A 229 -21.52 3.09 11.32
CA SER A 229 -21.32 3.53 9.93
C SER A 229 -21.40 5.05 9.85
N GLN A 230 -20.25 5.74 9.76
CA GLN A 230 -20.23 7.20 9.87
C GLN A 230 -20.81 7.79 8.60
N LYS A 231 -22.10 8.14 8.68
CA LYS A 231 -22.85 8.90 7.66
C LYS A 231 -22.20 10.28 7.53
N GLY A 232 -21.59 10.59 6.39
CA GLY A 232 -20.86 11.84 6.22
C GLY A 232 -20.22 12.03 4.84
N LEU A 233 -19.31 13.00 4.76
CA LEU A 233 -18.41 13.19 3.62
C LEU A 233 -17.26 12.17 3.72
N ILE A 234 -17.00 11.44 2.64
CA ILE A 234 -16.20 10.20 2.67
C ILE A 234 -14.88 10.37 1.93
N TYR A 235 -14.92 11.02 0.77
CA TYR A 235 -13.78 11.25 -0.10
C TYR A 235 -13.90 12.60 -0.80
N SER A 236 -12.79 13.27 -1.06
CA SER A 236 -12.76 14.52 -1.80
C SER A 236 -11.43 14.70 -2.54
N PHE A 237 -11.46 15.38 -3.68
CA PHE A 237 -10.25 15.80 -4.39
C PHE A 237 -10.39 17.17 -5.05
N VAL A 238 -9.26 17.74 -5.44
CA VAL A 238 -9.15 18.85 -6.39
C VAL A 238 -8.33 18.40 -7.60
N ALA A 239 -8.79 18.71 -8.81
CA ALA A 239 -8.14 18.33 -10.07
C ALA A 239 -8.11 19.50 -11.07
N LYS A 240 -7.15 19.50 -12.02
CA LYS A 240 -7.15 20.35 -13.23
C LYS A 240 -7.33 19.42 -14.42
N GLY A 241 -8.44 19.58 -15.16
CA GLY A 241 -8.83 18.61 -16.19
C GLY A 241 -9.02 17.20 -15.59
N THR A 242 -8.22 16.23 -16.04
CA THR A 242 -8.23 14.83 -15.54
C THR A 242 -7.15 14.53 -14.50
N VAL A 243 -6.31 15.51 -14.16
CA VAL A 243 -5.16 15.35 -13.25
C VAL A 243 -5.56 15.73 -11.83
N VAL A 244 -5.58 14.76 -10.93
CA VAL A 244 -5.83 14.98 -9.49
C VAL A 244 -4.61 15.63 -8.85
N LEU A 245 -4.80 16.79 -8.22
CA LEU A 245 -3.74 17.60 -7.62
C LEU A 245 -3.54 17.30 -6.13
N ALA A 246 -4.65 17.07 -5.42
CA ALA A 246 -4.69 16.70 -4.01
C ALA A 246 -5.98 15.93 -3.74
N GLU A 247 -5.90 14.91 -2.89
CA GLU A 247 -7.06 14.13 -2.46
C GLU A 247 -7.05 13.85 -0.96
N HIS A 248 -8.21 13.51 -0.44
CA HIS A 248 -8.33 13.05 0.93
C HIS A 248 -9.45 12.02 1.03
N THR A 249 -9.13 10.88 1.65
CA THR A 249 -10.13 9.90 2.09
C THR A 249 -10.03 9.69 3.59
N SER A 250 -11.19 9.60 4.24
CA SER A 250 -11.30 9.12 5.63
C SER A 250 -11.76 7.66 5.69
N PHE A 251 -11.99 7.02 4.55
CA PHE A 251 -12.61 5.70 4.45
C PHE A 251 -11.87 4.80 3.47
N SER A 252 -11.91 3.50 3.72
CA SER A 252 -11.38 2.49 2.81
C SER A 252 -12.40 2.13 1.73
N GLY A 253 -12.02 2.19 0.46
CA GLY A 253 -12.93 1.91 -0.66
C GLY A 253 -12.38 2.40 -1.99
N ASN A 254 -12.96 1.92 -3.10
CA ASN A 254 -12.54 2.30 -4.46
C ASN A 254 -13.08 3.66 -4.93
N PHE A 255 -13.44 4.55 -4.00
CA PHE A 255 -14.03 5.87 -4.30
C PHE A 255 -13.11 6.74 -5.16
N SER A 256 -11.79 6.69 -4.95
CA SER A 256 -10.80 7.42 -5.75
C SER A 256 -10.82 6.99 -7.22
N THR A 257 -10.82 5.68 -7.47
CA THR A 257 -10.85 5.12 -8.83
C THR A 257 -12.15 5.50 -9.56
N ILE A 258 -13.29 5.34 -8.87
CA ILE A 258 -14.60 5.66 -9.42
C ILE A 258 -14.74 7.17 -9.70
N ALA A 259 -14.26 8.01 -8.79
CA ALA A 259 -14.31 9.45 -8.95
C ALA A 259 -13.45 9.94 -10.12
N VAL A 260 -12.27 9.34 -10.36
CA VAL A 260 -11.42 9.63 -11.53
C VAL A 260 -12.07 9.18 -12.83
N GLN A 261 -12.80 8.06 -12.84
CA GLN A 261 -13.55 7.64 -14.04
C GLN A 261 -14.71 8.58 -14.37
N CYS A 262 -15.41 9.07 -13.36
CA CYS A 262 -16.40 10.13 -13.54
C CYS A 262 -15.80 11.42 -14.10
N LEU A 263 -14.60 11.79 -13.65
CA LEU A 263 -13.88 12.97 -14.12
C LEU A 263 -13.71 12.96 -15.66
N GLN A 264 -13.51 11.79 -16.26
CA GLN A 264 -13.35 11.63 -17.71
C GLN A 264 -14.65 11.81 -18.52
N LYS A 265 -15.82 11.72 -17.88
CA LYS A 265 -17.14 11.79 -18.53
C LYS A 265 -17.95 13.02 -18.10
N LEU A 266 -17.31 14.00 -17.48
CA LEU A 266 -18.00 15.22 -17.05
C LEU A 266 -18.55 16.02 -18.25
N PRO A 267 -19.78 16.57 -18.14
CA PRO A 267 -20.36 17.39 -19.20
C PRO A 267 -19.56 18.69 -19.36
N SER A 268 -19.26 19.06 -20.61
CA SER A 268 -18.42 20.24 -20.94
C SER A 268 -19.08 21.59 -20.65
N ASN A 269 -20.36 21.59 -20.29
CA ASN A 269 -21.25 22.76 -20.29
C ASN A 269 -21.96 22.98 -18.93
N GLY A 270 -21.69 22.16 -17.91
CA GLY A 270 -22.27 22.29 -16.56
C GLY A 270 -21.23 22.70 -15.52
N SER A 271 -21.58 23.64 -14.63
CA SER A 271 -20.72 24.02 -13.50
C SER A 271 -20.88 23.11 -12.27
N LYS A 272 -21.98 22.34 -12.20
CA LYS A 272 -22.28 21.41 -11.11
C LYS A 272 -22.93 20.14 -11.64
N CYS A 273 -22.46 18.97 -11.22
CA CYS A 273 -23.12 17.71 -11.53
C CYS A 273 -23.03 16.71 -10.37
N THR A 274 -23.98 15.80 -10.30
CA THR A 274 -24.03 14.75 -9.27
C THR A 274 -24.27 13.40 -9.92
N TYR A 275 -23.44 12.41 -9.58
CA TYR A 275 -23.69 11.01 -9.90
C TYR A 275 -24.06 10.23 -8.64
N SER A 276 -25.06 9.37 -8.72
CA SER A 276 -25.46 8.51 -7.59
C SER A 276 -25.13 7.05 -7.87
N CYS A 277 -24.68 6.31 -6.85
CA CYS A 277 -24.35 4.89 -6.93
C CYS A 277 -24.32 4.23 -5.54
N ASP A 278 -24.98 3.08 -5.40
CA ASP A 278 -24.91 2.22 -4.19
C ASP A 278 -25.05 2.98 -2.85
N GLY A 279 -25.95 3.95 -2.76
CA GLY A 279 -26.19 4.75 -1.55
C GLY A 279 -25.17 5.89 -1.31
N TYR A 280 -24.31 6.17 -2.28
CA TYR A 280 -23.37 7.28 -2.27
C TYR A 280 -23.64 8.26 -3.42
N THR A 281 -23.24 9.51 -3.21
CA THR A 281 -23.33 10.58 -4.20
C THR A 281 -21.94 11.17 -4.47
N PHE A 282 -21.58 11.27 -5.75
CA PHE A 282 -20.37 11.88 -6.26
C PHE A 282 -20.74 13.26 -6.80
N ASN A 283 -20.34 14.31 -6.09
CA ASN A 283 -20.74 15.68 -6.37
C ASN A 283 -19.55 16.44 -6.93
N PHE A 284 -19.72 17.06 -8.09
CA PHE A 284 -18.67 17.79 -8.81
C PHE A 284 -19.04 19.25 -8.92
N LEU A 285 -18.04 20.11 -8.70
CA LEU A 285 -18.09 21.55 -8.93
C LEU A 285 -16.96 21.93 -9.88
N LEU A 286 -17.30 22.52 -11.03
CA LEU A 286 -16.34 22.98 -12.03
C LEU A 286 -16.22 24.50 -11.95
N ASP A 287 -15.00 25.00 -11.84
CA ASP A 287 -14.73 26.42 -11.78
C ASP A 287 -13.31 26.73 -12.28
N SER A 288 -13.19 27.68 -13.22
CA SER A 288 -11.90 28.17 -13.76
C SER A 288 -10.93 27.05 -14.23
N GLY A 289 -11.45 25.99 -14.86
CA GLY A 289 -10.65 24.86 -15.35
C GLY A 289 -10.28 23.81 -14.28
N PHE A 290 -10.68 24.04 -13.03
CA PHE A 290 -10.52 23.10 -11.93
C PHE A 290 -11.82 22.36 -11.63
N VAL A 291 -11.66 21.14 -11.15
CA VAL A 291 -12.74 20.25 -10.72
C VAL A 291 -12.57 19.92 -9.25
N PHE A 292 -13.61 20.20 -8.47
CA PHE A 292 -13.70 19.87 -7.05
C PHE A 292 -14.73 18.75 -6.88
N LEU A 293 -14.36 17.69 -6.17
CA LEU A 293 -15.22 16.53 -5.96
C LEU A 293 -15.45 16.24 -4.47
N ALA A 294 -16.68 15.88 -4.12
CA ALA A 294 -17.04 15.34 -2.82
C ALA A 294 -17.91 14.10 -2.98
N VAL A 295 -17.48 12.99 -2.38
CA VAL A 295 -18.27 11.77 -2.21
C VAL A 295 -18.91 11.81 -0.84
N ALA A 296 -20.23 11.64 -0.80
CA ALA A 296 -21.01 11.68 0.41
C ALA A 296 -22.00 10.51 0.45
N ASP A 297 -22.27 10.02 1.65
CA ASP A 297 -23.42 9.14 1.89
C ASP A 297 -24.71 9.86 1.46
N GLU A 298 -25.62 9.16 0.78
CA GLU A 298 -26.85 9.75 0.25
C GLU A 298 -27.72 10.38 1.36
N SER A 299 -27.63 9.89 2.60
CA SER A 299 -28.35 10.44 3.75
C SER A 299 -27.88 11.83 4.17
N VAL A 300 -26.69 12.27 3.76
CA VAL A 300 -26.16 13.62 3.99
C VAL A 300 -26.94 14.67 3.19
N GLY A 301 -27.64 14.24 2.13
CA GLY A 301 -28.41 15.11 1.25
C GLY A 301 -27.52 15.99 0.36
N ARG A 302 -28.16 16.70 -0.58
CA ARG A 302 -27.45 17.34 -1.70
C ARG A 302 -26.79 18.67 -1.34
N ASN A 303 -27.34 19.39 -0.37
CA ASN A 303 -26.85 20.74 -0.05
C ASN A 303 -25.46 20.72 0.60
N MET A 304 -25.23 19.73 1.45
CA MET A 304 -24.02 19.69 2.27
C MET A 304 -22.75 19.45 1.43
N PRO A 305 -22.69 18.49 0.48
CA PRO A 305 -21.55 18.34 -0.41
C PRO A 305 -21.23 19.61 -1.19
N PHE A 306 -22.23 20.31 -1.74
CA PHE A 306 -21.98 21.54 -2.50
C PHE A 306 -21.55 22.72 -1.62
N VAL A 307 -22.04 22.84 -0.39
CA VAL A 307 -21.52 23.86 0.55
C VAL A 307 -20.07 23.59 0.91
N PHE A 308 -19.72 22.33 1.13
CA PHE A 308 -18.33 21.91 1.33
C PHE A 308 -17.47 22.26 0.11
N LEU A 309 -17.91 21.90 -1.09
CA LEU A 309 -17.18 22.16 -2.34
C LEU A 309 -16.95 23.65 -2.59
N GLU A 310 -17.95 24.50 -2.34
CA GLU A 310 -17.80 25.95 -2.45
C GLU A 310 -16.73 26.47 -1.47
N ARG A 311 -16.71 25.95 -0.23
CA ARG A 311 -15.73 26.33 0.78
C ARG A 311 -14.30 25.90 0.40
N VAL A 312 -14.16 24.69 -0.13
CA VAL A 312 -12.88 24.17 -0.64
C VAL A 312 -12.39 24.98 -1.83
N LYS A 313 -13.28 25.29 -2.78
CA LYS A 313 -12.98 26.15 -3.92
C LYS A 313 -12.49 27.53 -3.48
N ASP A 314 -13.19 28.16 -2.55
CA ASP A 314 -12.84 29.50 -2.07
C ASP A 314 -11.45 29.50 -1.37
N ASP A 315 -11.14 28.51 -0.54
CA ASP A 315 -9.79 28.36 0.07
C ASP A 315 -8.72 28.05 -0.99
N PHE A 316 -9.02 27.17 -1.95
CA PHE A 316 -8.11 26.86 -3.06
C PHE A 316 -7.79 28.11 -3.88
N LYS A 317 -8.81 28.90 -4.25
CA LYS A 317 -8.63 30.16 -4.98
C LYS A 317 -7.90 31.21 -4.17
N GLN A 318 -8.15 31.29 -2.86
CA GLN A 318 -7.42 32.23 -2.01
C GLN A 318 -5.91 31.94 -1.99
N ARG A 319 -5.54 30.66 -2.03
CA ARG A 319 -4.14 30.21 -1.97
C ARG A 319 -3.44 30.22 -3.31
N TYR A 320 -4.13 29.80 -4.36
CA TYR A 320 -3.55 29.52 -5.67
C TYR A 320 -4.06 30.45 -6.77
N GLY A 321 -4.99 31.36 -6.48
CA GLY A 321 -5.65 32.25 -7.45
C GLY A 321 -4.72 33.22 -8.18
N SER A 322 -3.57 33.58 -7.59
CA SER A 322 -2.55 34.40 -8.26
C SER A 322 -1.83 33.61 -9.36
N SER A 323 -1.53 32.34 -9.12
CA SER A 323 -0.87 31.43 -10.09
C SER A 323 -1.81 30.94 -11.20
N ILE A 324 -3.13 31.11 -11.05
CA ILE A 324 -4.14 30.72 -12.05
C ILE A 324 -4.29 31.78 -13.16
N LYS A 325 -3.82 33.02 -12.94
CA LYS A 325 -3.99 34.13 -13.89
C LYS A 325 -2.81 34.34 -14.84
N GLU A 326 -1.70 33.62 -14.68
CA GLU A 326 -0.53 33.68 -15.58
C GLU A 326 -0.70 32.74 -16.79
N GLU A 327 -1.84 32.83 -17.48
CA GLU A 327 -2.03 32.28 -18.84
C GLU A 327 -2.13 33.43 -19.84
N ASP A 328 -1.22 34.40 -19.81
CA ASP A 328 -1.03 35.32 -20.94
C ASP A 328 -0.02 34.69 -21.92
N PRO A 329 -0.33 34.60 -23.23
CA PRO A 329 0.66 34.19 -24.22
C PRO A 329 1.70 35.30 -24.32
N HIS A 330 2.90 35.06 -23.80
CA HIS A 330 3.99 36.03 -23.88
C HIS A 330 4.27 36.36 -25.36
N PRO A 331 4.09 37.62 -25.80
CA PRO A 331 4.60 38.06 -27.07
C PRO A 331 6.10 38.31 -26.91
N LEU A 332 6.87 37.94 -27.94
CA LEU A 332 8.30 38.16 -28.09
C LEU A 332 9.17 37.15 -27.32
N ALA A 333 9.39 36.00 -27.97
CA ALA A 333 10.66 35.29 -27.85
C ALA A 333 11.71 36.12 -28.59
N ASP A 334 12.49 36.88 -27.83
CA ASP A 334 13.85 37.24 -28.18
C ASP A 334 14.64 37.29 -26.86
N ASP A 335 15.80 36.64 -26.90
CA ASP A 335 16.90 36.63 -25.94
C ASP A 335 17.07 35.36 -25.07
N GLU A 336 18.27 34.83 -25.26
CA GLU A 336 18.87 33.59 -24.77
C GLU A 336 19.09 33.60 -23.26
N ASP A 337 19.21 32.39 -22.68
CA ASP A 337 19.68 32.08 -21.32
C ASP A 337 18.69 32.28 -20.15
N ASP A 338 17.73 31.36 -20.00
CA ASP A 338 17.30 30.80 -18.71
C ASP A 338 16.28 29.65 -18.95
N ASP A 339 16.78 28.41 -19.10
CA ASP A 339 15.99 27.17 -19.16
C ASP A 339 15.48 26.76 -17.75
N ASP A 340 14.98 27.71 -16.97
CA ASP A 340 14.15 27.41 -15.79
C ASP A 340 12.76 27.04 -16.29
N LEU A 341 12.63 25.74 -16.58
CA LEU A 341 11.41 25.04 -16.96
C LEU A 341 10.29 25.34 -15.94
N PHE A 342 9.50 26.42 -16.15
CA PHE A 342 8.26 26.69 -15.44
C PHE A 342 7.24 25.60 -15.78
N LEU A 343 7.39 24.43 -15.16
CA LEU A 343 6.44 23.34 -15.25
C LEU A 343 5.14 23.83 -14.60
N ASP A 344 4.05 23.94 -15.37
CA ASP A 344 2.71 24.26 -14.86
C ASP A 344 2.44 23.40 -13.62
N ARG A 345 2.46 24.00 -12.42
CA ARG A 345 2.37 23.30 -11.12
C ARG A 345 1.10 22.46 -11.01
N PHE A 346 0.11 22.73 -11.87
CA PHE A 346 -1.16 22.03 -11.95
C PHE A 346 -1.20 20.91 -13.03
N SER A 347 -0.07 20.60 -13.68
CA SER A 347 0.05 19.52 -14.67
C SER A 347 0.53 18.19 -14.06
N VAL A 348 1.03 18.21 -12.83
CA VAL A 348 1.61 17.03 -12.15
C VAL A 348 0.64 16.50 -11.08
N ALA A 349 0.30 15.22 -11.18
CA ALA A 349 -0.61 14.56 -10.24
C ALA A 349 -0.05 14.54 -8.80
N TYR A 350 -0.93 14.72 -7.81
CA TYR A 350 -0.63 14.66 -6.37
C TYR A 350 0.38 15.69 -5.86
N THR A 351 0.75 16.68 -6.67
CA THR A 351 1.74 17.71 -6.31
C THR A 351 1.34 18.52 -5.09
N LEU A 352 0.04 18.72 -4.88
CA LEU A 352 -0.49 19.53 -3.78
C LEU A 352 -0.98 18.68 -2.61
N ASP A 353 -0.79 17.36 -2.64
CA ASP A 353 -1.38 16.45 -1.66
C ASP A 353 -0.90 16.75 -0.23
N ARG A 354 0.40 17.04 -0.08
CA ARG A 354 1.01 17.44 1.20
C ARG A 354 0.49 18.78 1.74
N GLU A 355 0.10 19.71 0.87
CA GLU A 355 -0.31 21.06 1.26
C GLU A 355 -1.82 21.17 1.46
N PHE A 356 -2.59 20.58 0.54
CA PHE A 356 -4.03 20.76 0.42
C PHE A 356 -4.84 19.53 0.85
N GLY A 357 -4.26 18.33 0.83
CA GLY A 357 -4.89 17.11 1.37
C GLY A 357 -5.33 17.24 2.84
N PRO A 358 -4.49 17.75 3.76
CA PRO A 358 -4.90 18.03 5.13
C PRO A 358 -6.03 19.08 5.24
N ARG A 359 -6.07 20.05 4.32
CA ARG A 359 -7.14 21.06 4.29
C ARG A 359 -8.47 20.46 3.88
N LEU A 360 -8.48 19.58 2.88
CA LEU A 360 -9.68 18.83 2.50
C LEU A 360 -10.26 18.09 3.71
N LYS A 361 -9.41 17.42 4.51
CA LYS A 361 -9.82 16.79 5.77
C LYS A 361 -10.44 17.77 6.77
N GLU A 362 -9.79 18.90 7.03
CA GLU A 362 -10.29 19.93 7.95
C GLU A 362 -11.65 20.48 7.50
N HIS A 363 -11.81 20.79 6.21
CA HIS A 363 -13.07 21.26 5.65
C HIS A 363 -14.18 20.20 5.75
N MET A 364 -13.87 18.94 5.48
CA MET A 364 -14.83 17.83 5.62
C MET A 364 -15.30 17.71 7.07
N GLN A 365 -14.37 17.69 8.04
CA GLN A 365 -14.69 17.61 9.46
C GLN A 365 -15.49 18.81 9.94
N TYR A 366 -15.13 20.03 9.52
CA TYR A 366 -15.84 21.24 9.90
C TYR A 366 -17.30 21.24 9.42
N CYS A 367 -17.54 20.88 8.16
CA CYS A 367 -18.88 20.78 7.59
C CYS A 367 -19.73 19.73 8.32
N MET A 368 -19.15 18.58 8.66
CA MET A 368 -19.85 17.53 9.39
C MET A 368 -20.17 17.91 10.84
N ASN A 369 -19.32 18.70 11.48
CA ASN A 369 -19.51 19.12 12.88
C ASN A 369 -20.43 20.34 13.05
N HIS A 370 -20.77 21.07 11.97
CA HIS A 370 -21.57 22.30 12.03
C HIS A 370 -22.81 22.29 11.09
N PRO A 371 -23.68 21.26 11.12
CA PRO A 371 -24.75 21.08 10.14
C PRO A 371 -25.78 22.23 10.13
N GLU A 372 -26.07 22.86 11.29
CA GLU A 372 -27.02 23.99 11.36
C GLU A 372 -26.50 25.26 10.69
N GLU A 373 -25.22 25.57 10.86
CA GLU A 373 -24.56 26.69 10.20
C GLU A 373 -24.52 26.46 8.68
N MET A 374 -24.19 25.23 8.27
CA MET A 374 -24.17 24.84 6.87
C MET A 374 -25.57 24.89 6.25
N SER A 375 -26.63 24.53 6.98
CA SER A 375 -28.02 24.65 6.55
C SER A 375 -28.44 26.11 6.38
N LYS A 376 -28.04 27.01 7.28
CA LYS A 376 -28.27 28.47 7.14
C LYS A 376 -27.51 29.03 5.93
N LEU A 377 -26.23 28.67 5.77
CA LEU A 377 -25.40 29.07 4.64
C LEU A 377 -25.98 28.57 3.31
N SER A 378 -26.48 27.32 3.29
CA SER A 378 -27.17 26.73 2.15
C SER A 378 -28.41 27.54 1.77
N LYS A 379 -29.24 27.93 2.75
CA LYS A 379 -30.45 28.73 2.52
C LYS A 379 -30.12 30.13 1.99
N LEU A 380 -29.07 30.76 2.51
CA LEU A 380 -28.60 32.09 2.07
C LEU A 380 -28.02 32.02 0.64
N LYS A 381 -27.20 31.01 0.33
CA LYS A 381 -26.64 30.83 -1.02
C LYS A 381 -27.68 30.33 -2.04
N ALA A 382 -28.69 29.56 -1.61
CA ALA A 382 -29.78 29.09 -2.47
C ALA A 382 -30.70 30.23 -2.97
N GLN A 383 -30.72 31.38 -2.30
CA GLN A 383 -31.38 32.59 -2.83
C GLN A 383 -30.64 33.24 -4.00
N ILE A 384 -29.37 32.87 -4.23
CA ILE A 384 -28.50 33.44 -5.30
C ILE A 384 -28.13 32.38 -6.35
N THR A 385 -28.17 31.09 -6.01
CA THR A 385 -27.77 29.99 -6.90
C THR A 385 -28.92 29.00 -7.08
N GLU A 386 -29.60 29.08 -8.22
CA GLU A 386 -30.72 28.21 -8.56
C GLU A 386 -30.25 26.75 -8.68
N VAL A 387 -30.67 25.89 -7.75
CA VAL A 387 -30.34 24.44 -7.70
C VAL A 387 -30.90 23.66 -8.93
N LYS A 388 -31.67 24.32 -9.81
CA LYS A 388 -32.24 23.73 -11.03
C LYS A 388 -31.21 23.31 -12.08
N GLY A 389 -29.97 23.80 -12.02
CA GLY A 389 -28.94 23.52 -13.02
C GLY A 389 -28.08 22.28 -12.79
N VAL A 390 -28.27 21.54 -11.69
CA VAL A 390 -27.42 20.38 -11.38
C VAL A 390 -27.88 19.16 -12.18
N MET A 391 -27.09 18.74 -13.17
CA MET A 391 -27.34 17.51 -13.94
C MET A 391 -27.13 16.30 -13.03
N MET A 392 -28.13 15.42 -12.97
CA MET A 392 -28.11 14.21 -12.16
C MET A 392 -28.17 12.98 -13.05
N ASP A 393 -27.20 12.09 -12.92
CA ASP A 393 -27.10 10.86 -13.68
C ASP A 393 -26.69 9.67 -12.80
N ASN A 394 -27.04 8.45 -13.22
CA ASN A 394 -26.53 7.24 -12.59
C ASN A 394 -25.17 6.87 -13.17
N ILE A 395 -24.20 6.60 -12.30
CA ILE A 395 -22.84 6.22 -12.67
C ILE A 395 -22.75 4.83 -13.34
N GLU A 396 -23.80 4.01 -13.29
CA GLU A 396 -23.81 2.66 -13.88
C GLU A 396 -23.52 2.64 -15.39
N LYS A 397 -23.72 3.76 -16.09
CA LYS A 397 -23.34 3.94 -17.50
C LYS A 397 -21.86 4.36 -17.68
N VAL A 398 -21.25 4.85 -16.60
CA VAL A 398 -19.87 5.32 -16.53
C VAL A 398 -18.93 4.18 -16.15
N LEU A 399 -19.35 3.34 -15.19
CA LEU A 399 -18.67 2.12 -14.73
C LEU A 399 -18.90 0.96 -15.71
N ASP A 400 -17.84 0.35 -16.25
CA ASP A 400 -17.96 -0.96 -16.91
C ASP A 400 -18.51 -1.97 -15.88
N ARG A 401 -19.32 -2.94 -16.34
CA ARG A 401 -20.12 -3.89 -15.52
C ARG A 401 -19.39 -4.62 -14.37
N GLY A 402 -18.07 -4.49 -14.22
CA GLY A 402 -17.25 -5.13 -13.20
C GLY A 402 -16.75 -4.26 -12.03
N GLU A 403 -16.88 -2.93 -12.04
CA GLU A 403 -16.34 -2.05 -10.99
C GLU A 403 -17.44 -1.47 -10.08
N ARG A 404 -18.04 -2.28 -9.20
CA ARG A 404 -19.00 -1.79 -8.19
C ARG A 404 -18.31 -1.02 -7.05
N ILE A 405 -19.05 -0.20 -6.31
CA ILE A 405 -18.51 0.43 -5.09
C ILE A 405 -18.23 -0.67 -4.07
N GLU A 406 -16.95 -0.97 -3.89
CA GLU A 406 -16.49 -1.88 -2.85
C GLU A 406 -15.88 -1.02 -1.75
N LEU A 407 -16.41 -1.16 -0.53
CA LEU A 407 -15.82 -0.61 0.69
C LEU A 407 -14.56 -1.38 1.06
N LEU A 408 -13.55 -1.32 0.19
CA LEU A 408 -12.17 -1.70 0.42
C LEU A 408 -11.40 -1.51 -0.90
N VAL A 409 -10.29 -0.76 -0.87
CA VAL A 409 -9.07 -0.86 -1.73
C VAL A 409 -8.44 0.54 -1.83
N ASP A 410 -7.12 0.62 -1.65
CA ASP A 410 -6.33 1.66 -2.32
C ASP A 410 -5.15 1.06 -3.12
N LYS A 411 -4.85 1.69 -4.26
CA LYS A 411 -3.74 1.42 -5.22
C LYS A 411 -2.55 2.31 -4.79
N THR A 412 -1.27 1.99 -4.99
CA THR A 412 -0.55 2.21 -6.27
C THR A 412 0.95 1.82 -6.12
N GLU A 413 1.32 0.55 -6.29
CA GLU A 413 2.74 0.13 -6.53
C GLU A 413 2.86 -0.98 -7.59
N ASN A 414 1.75 -1.27 -8.29
CA ASN A 414 1.54 -2.58 -8.90
C ASN A 414 1.85 -2.64 -10.41
N LEU A 415 2.37 -1.57 -11.00
CA LEU A 415 2.62 -1.51 -12.45
C LEU A 415 4.10 -1.69 -12.81
N GLN A 416 5.05 -1.33 -11.95
CA GLN A 416 6.48 -1.47 -12.25
C GLN A 416 7.05 -2.84 -11.84
N PHE A 417 6.42 -3.51 -10.87
CA PHE A 417 6.84 -4.83 -10.36
C PHE A 417 6.45 -6.02 -11.25
N GLN A 418 5.53 -5.83 -12.21
CA GLN A 418 5.05 -6.89 -13.10
C GLN A 418 5.97 -7.15 -14.30
N ALA A 419 6.68 -6.14 -14.80
CA ALA A 419 7.59 -6.33 -15.93
C ALA A 419 8.85 -7.13 -15.54
N ASP A 420 9.35 -6.93 -14.32
CA ASP A 420 10.65 -7.46 -13.90
C ASP A 420 10.57 -8.92 -13.37
N ASN A 421 9.42 -9.34 -12.85
CA ASN A 421 9.19 -10.72 -12.41
C ASN A 421 8.92 -11.69 -13.58
N PHE A 422 8.39 -11.20 -14.71
CA PHE A 422 8.13 -12.04 -15.89
C PHE A 422 9.44 -12.51 -16.54
N HIS A 423 10.51 -11.72 -16.46
CA HIS A 423 11.85 -12.15 -16.92
C HIS A 423 12.60 -13.09 -15.95
N ARG A 424 12.21 -13.14 -14.66
CA ARG A 424 12.93 -13.92 -13.63
C ARG A 424 12.48 -15.37 -13.51
N GLN A 425 11.22 -15.69 -13.80
CA GLN A 425 10.76 -17.09 -13.78
C GLN A 425 11.37 -17.96 -14.91
N GLY A 426 11.78 -17.35 -16.03
CA GLY A 426 12.39 -18.09 -17.16
C GLY A 426 13.78 -18.69 -16.87
N ARG A 427 14.55 -18.12 -15.93
CA ARG A 427 15.94 -18.56 -15.65
C ARG A 427 16.07 -19.60 -14.53
N GLN A 428 15.20 -19.56 -13.52
CA GLN A 428 15.22 -20.54 -12.41
C GLN A 428 14.78 -21.94 -12.87
N LEU A 429 13.82 -22.02 -13.82
CA LEU A 429 13.45 -23.28 -14.48
C LEU A 429 14.61 -23.88 -15.29
N ARG A 430 15.39 -23.05 -16.00
CA ARG A 430 16.50 -23.52 -16.86
C ARG A 430 17.63 -24.19 -16.07
N ARG A 431 17.99 -23.66 -14.89
CA ARG A 431 19.04 -24.24 -14.03
C ARG A 431 18.60 -25.54 -13.36
N LYS A 432 17.35 -25.61 -12.86
CA LYS A 432 16.81 -26.82 -12.23
C LYS A 432 16.62 -27.95 -13.24
N MET A 433 16.15 -27.63 -14.45
CA MET A 433 16.02 -28.60 -15.55
C MET A 433 17.39 -29.06 -16.09
N TRP A 434 18.39 -28.18 -16.14
CA TRP A 434 19.74 -28.56 -16.58
C TRP A 434 20.41 -29.55 -15.62
N LEU A 435 20.36 -29.30 -14.31
CA LEU A 435 20.91 -30.20 -13.28
C LEU A 435 20.20 -31.56 -13.25
N GLN A 436 18.87 -31.58 -13.33
CA GLN A 436 18.11 -32.83 -13.43
C GLN A 436 18.43 -33.59 -14.72
N SER A 437 18.57 -32.89 -15.85
CA SER A 437 18.94 -33.51 -17.12
C SER A 437 20.38 -34.08 -17.11
N LEU A 438 21.31 -33.45 -16.39
CA LEU A 438 22.69 -33.92 -16.25
C LEU A 438 22.77 -35.16 -15.37
N GLN A 439 22.04 -35.18 -14.26
CA GLN A 439 21.95 -36.35 -13.38
C GLN A 439 21.39 -37.57 -14.11
N MET A 440 20.37 -37.40 -14.95
CA MET A 440 19.82 -38.47 -15.79
C MET A 440 20.82 -38.97 -16.85
N LYS A 441 21.57 -38.06 -17.50
CA LYS A 441 22.60 -38.43 -18.48
C LYS A 441 23.78 -39.19 -17.85
N LEU A 442 24.19 -38.82 -16.64
CA LEU A 442 25.26 -39.51 -15.90
C LEU A 442 24.84 -40.92 -15.48
N MET A 443 23.60 -41.11 -15.02
CA MET A 443 23.09 -42.46 -14.68
C MET A 443 23.03 -43.37 -15.91
N VAL A 444 22.53 -42.88 -17.05
CA VAL A 444 22.47 -43.65 -18.30
C VAL A 444 23.87 -43.97 -18.82
N GLY A 445 24.78 -42.98 -18.82
CA GLY A 445 26.16 -43.19 -19.25
C GLY A 445 26.92 -44.19 -18.38
N GLY A 446 26.74 -44.13 -17.05
CA GLY A 446 27.31 -45.09 -16.11
C GLY A 446 26.80 -46.51 -16.35
N GLY A 447 25.50 -46.69 -16.60
CA GLY A 447 24.92 -47.99 -16.94
C GLY A 447 25.51 -48.60 -18.21
N ILE A 448 25.68 -47.80 -19.26
CA ILE A 448 26.31 -48.23 -20.52
C ILE A 448 27.77 -48.63 -20.30
N LEU A 449 28.53 -47.87 -19.51
CA LEU A 449 29.92 -48.17 -19.19
C LEU A 449 30.06 -49.51 -18.45
N VAL A 450 29.20 -49.76 -17.46
CA VAL A 450 29.17 -51.05 -16.73
C VAL A 450 28.85 -52.20 -17.69
N LEU A 451 27.93 -51.99 -18.63
CA LEU A 451 27.58 -52.99 -19.64
C LEU A 451 28.77 -53.32 -20.54
N PHE A 452 29.54 -52.31 -20.99
CA PHE A 452 30.77 -52.52 -21.75
C PHE A 452 31.83 -53.25 -20.95
N ILE A 453 31.99 -52.93 -19.67
CA ILE A 453 32.95 -53.62 -18.78
C ILE A 453 32.56 -55.10 -18.62
N ILE A 454 31.28 -55.40 -18.40
CA ILE A 454 30.79 -56.78 -18.32
C ILE A 454 31.04 -57.52 -19.64
N LEU A 455 30.71 -56.89 -20.77
CA LEU A 455 30.90 -57.48 -22.08
C LEU A 455 32.39 -57.76 -22.38
N TRP A 456 33.27 -56.83 -21.99
CA TRP A 456 34.72 -57.01 -22.04
C TRP A 456 35.17 -58.20 -21.19
N PHE A 457 34.68 -58.35 -19.96
CA PHE A 457 35.02 -59.50 -19.11
C PHE A 457 34.55 -60.84 -19.68
N VAL A 458 33.39 -60.86 -20.35
CA VAL A 458 32.86 -62.06 -21.00
C VAL A 458 33.69 -62.44 -22.23
N VAL A 459 34.11 -61.46 -23.04
CA VAL A 459 34.90 -61.70 -24.26
C VAL A 459 36.35 -62.03 -23.94
N CYS A 460 36.96 -61.38 -22.95
CA CYS A 460 38.36 -61.57 -22.57
C CYS A 460 38.58 -62.70 -21.55
N GLY A 461 37.53 -63.45 -21.16
CA GLY A 461 37.68 -64.65 -20.32
C GLY A 461 38.11 -64.38 -18.86
N GLY A 462 37.87 -63.18 -18.34
CA GLY A 462 38.23 -62.78 -16.98
C GLY A 462 39.62 -62.12 -16.85
N PHE A 463 40.07 -61.87 -15.61
CA PHE A 463 41.31 -61.14 -15.28
C PHE A 463 42.63 -61.90 -15.59
N LYS A 464 42.60 -62.89 -16.48
CA LYS A 464 43.81 -63.62 -16.92
C LYS A 464 44.00 -63.42 -18.42
N CYS A 465 44.38 -62.19 -18.78
CA CYS A 465 45.11 -61.91 -20.01
C CYS A 465 46.56 -61.62 -19.65
#